data_AF-A0A849A2L3-F1
#
_entry.id   AF-A0A849A2L3-F1
#
_cell.length_a   1.000
_cell.length_b   1.000
_cell.length_c   1.000
_cell.angle_alpha   90.00
_cell.angle_beta   90.00
_cell.angle_gamma   90.00
#
_symmetry.space_group_name_H-M   'P 1'
#
loop_
_entity.id
_entity.type
_entity.pdbx_description
1 polymer ?
#
loop_
_entity_poly.entity_id
_entity_poly.type
_entity_poly.pdbx_seq_one_letter_code
_entity_poly.pdbx_strand_id
1 'polypeptide(L)'
;MASGATGRAGRATTRTGAAAAAEPGEGAGTDNPAGVPSTADPARLDAALTTLELTVRRRLDGLLQGNHLGLVPGPGSEPGEARLYYPGDDVRRMDWSVTARTTEPHIRQSIADRELETWLVADLTASLDFGTTGCEKRDLVVAAAAAVGHLTQGGGNRIGAVISSGDGLHRIPARGGRPHLQYLLRQLVGTPRSEPGATGGLVDGLEQLRRPPRRRGLVVVISDFLGPIDWERSLRALRVRHDLLAIEVLDPRDVELPDVGTVTLVDPESGRSKEVQTTARLRNDFAGAAAEHRRQVAAALRRCGSAQLTLRTDRDWVNDVLRFVLSRKRGWTGAGSGAAGTHTEPNTGRAAGTTASTAGTGGPRLAPIRAVGTR
;
A
#
# COMPACT_ATOMS: atom_id res chain seq x y z
N MET A 1 -85.34 -20.42 14.95
CA MET A 1 -84.53 -20.34 13.72
C MET A 1 -83.54 -19.20 13.90
N ALA A 2 -82.26 -19.53 13.95
CA ALA A 2 -81.20 -18.64 14.39
C ALA A 2 -80.73 -17.69 13.29
N SER A 3 -80.48 -16.45 13.69
CA SER A 3 -79.87 -15.35 12.94
C SER A 3 -78.52 -15.04 13.58
N GLY A 4 -77.54 -14.59 12.79
CA GLY A 4 -76.37 -13.89 13.33
C GLY A 4 -75.02 -14.29 12.72
N ALA A 5 -74.47 -13.39 11.92
CA ALA A 5 -73.18 -13.46 11.25
C ALA A 5 -71.98 -13.51 12.22
N THR A 6 -70.89 -14.15 11.81
CA THR A 6 -69.54 -13.89 12.35
C THR A 6 -68.50 -14.00 11.24
N GLY A 7 -67.62 -13.00 11.21
CA GLY A 7 -66.74 -12.66 10.11
C GLY A 7 -65.48 -13.50 10.00
N ARG A 8 -64.99 -13.52 8.76
CA ARG A 8 -63.76 -14.16 8.26
C ARG A 8 -62.56 -13.27 8.58
N ALA A 9 -61.70 -13.69 9.51
CA ALA A 9 -60.37 -13.11 9.70
C ALA A 9 -59.32 -13.99 9.01
N GLY A 10 -58.86 -13.56 7.84
CA GLY A 10 -57.74 -14.17 7.13
C GLY A 10 -56.42 -13.72 7.76
N ARG A 11 -55.70 -14.66 8.37
CA ARG A 11 -54.35 -14.46 8.92
C ARG A 11 -53.35 -14.54 7.77
N ALA A 12 -52.87 -13.40 7.28
CA ALA A 12 -51.80 -13.32 6.30
C ALA A 12 -50.45 -13.53 7.00
N THR A 13 -49.86 -14.71 6.79
CA THR A 13 -48.49 -15.02 7.17
C THR A 13 -47.54 -14.35 6.18
N THR A 14 -46.93 -13.23 6.56
CA THR A 14 -45.82 -12.62 5.82
C THR A 14 -44.57 -13.49 5.99
N ARG A 15 -44.24 -14.28 4.97
CA ARG A 15 -42.92 -14.89 4.80
C ARG A 15 -41.93 -13.78 4.45
N THR A 16 -41.16 -13.33 5.43
CA THR A 16 -39.92 -12.57 5.21
C THR A 16 -38.93 -13.50 4.52
N GLY A 17 -38.72 -13.28 3.22
CA GLY A 17 -37.67 -13.96 2.46
C GLY A 17 -36.31 -13.48 2.94
N ALA A 18 -35.63 -14.33 3.71
CA ALA A 18 -34.20 -14.19 3.96
C ALA A 18 -33.48 -14.30 2.61
N ALA A 19 -32.83 -13.21 2.20
CA ALA A 19 -31.98 -13.18 1.02
C ALA A 19 -30.82 -14.14 1.26
N ALA A 20 -30.78 -15.20 0.45
CA ALA A 20 -29.78 -16.25 0.49
C ALA A 20 -28.39 -15.63 0.25
N ALA A 21 -27.50 -15.84 1.22
CA ALA A 21 -26.08 -15.67 1.05
C ALA A 21 -25.63 -16.51 -0.15
N ALA A 22 -24.89 -15.89 -1.06
CA ALA A 22 -24.31 -16.58 -2.20
C ALA A 22 -23.27 -17.59 -1.69
N GLU A 23 -23.59 -18.88 -1.84
CA GLU A 23 -22.66 -19.99 -1.66
C GLU A 23 -21.45 -19.84 -2.60
N PRO A 24 -20.21 -20.11 -2.14
CA PRO A 24 -19.04 -20.09 -2.99
C PRO A 24 -19.08 -21.30 -3.94
N GLY A 25 -19.32 -21.03 -5.22
CA GLY A 25 -19.30 -22.03 -6.28
C GLY A 25 -17.95 -22.73 -6.40
N GLU A 26 -17.96 -24.04 -6.20
CA GLU A 26 -16.84 -24.96 -6.34
C GLU A 26 -16.62 -25.30 -7.83
N GLY A 27 -15.39 -25.12 -8.32
CA GLY A 27 -14.86 -25.80 -9.51
C GLY A 27 -14.92 -25.08 -10.86
N ALA A 28 -13.90 -24.27 -11.16
CA ALA A 28 -13.31 -24.11 -12.51
C ALA A 28 -11.92 -23.48 -12.34
N GLY A 29 -10.89 -24.00 -13.03
CA GLY A 29 -9.49 -23.60 -12.86
C GLY A 29 -9.29 -22.09 -12.83
N THR A 30 -8.81 -21.59 -11.70
CA THR A 30 -8.59 -20.16 -11.47
C THR A 30 -7.26 -19.76 -12.08
N ASP A 31 -7.28 -19.27 -13.32
CA ASP A 31 -6.22 -18.39 -13.78
C ASP A 31 -6.23 -17.17 -12.86
N ASN A 32 -5.39 -17.21 -11.83
CA ASN A 32 -5.11 -16.08 -10.95
C ASN A 32 -3.91 -15.35 -11.57
N PRO A 33 -4.13 -14.31 -12.40
CA PRO A 33 -3.07 -13.62 -13.11
C PRO A 33 -2.11 -12.90 -12.15
N ALA A 34 -2.55 -12.58 -10.94
CA ALA A 34 -1.68 -12.07 -9.90
C ALA A 34 -0.82 -13.17 -9.26
N GLY A 35 -1.29 -14.42 -9.22
CA GLY A 35 -0.57 -15.52 -8.57
C GLY A 35 -0.45 -15.35 -7.05
N VAL A 36 -1.32 -14.53 -6.43
CA VAL A 36 -1.39 -14.36 -4.97
C VAL A 36 -2.30 -15.45 -4.40
N PRO A 37 -1.85 -16.27 -3.42
CA PRO A 37 -2.73 -17.24 -2.80
C PRO A 37 -3.85 -16.52 -2.03
N SER A 38 -5.09 -17.00 -2.19
CA SER A 38 -6.22 -16.45 -1.42
C SER A 38 -6.02 -16.69 0.07
N THR A 39 -6.30 -15.65 0.86
CA THR A 39 -6.17 -15.64 2.32
C THR A 39 -7.51 -15.78 3.03
N ALA A 40 -8.60 -15.98 2.27
CA ALA A 40 -9.97 -16.04 2.80
C ALA A 40 -10.26 -17.31 3.61
N ASP A 41 -9.61 -18.44 3.29
CA ASP A 41 -9.83 -19.73 3.95
C ASP A 41 -8.85 -19.93 5.13
N PRO A 42 -9.33 -19.94 6.39
CA PRO A 42 -8.49 -20.15 7.56
C PRO A 42 -7.76 -21.50 7.54
N ALA A 43 -8.35 -22.55 6.95
CA ALA A 43 -7.74 -23.87 6.88
C ALA A 43 -6.53 -23.92 5.94
N ARG A 44 -6.48 -23.01 4.96
CA ARG A 44 -5.38 -22.89 3.98
C ARG A 44 -4.41 -21.77 4.31
N LEU A 45 -4.64 -21.03 5.38
CA LEU A 45 -3.86 -19.85 5.75
C LEU A 45 -2.36 -20.11 5.82
N ASP A 46 -1.94 -21.14 6.55
CA ASP A 46 -0.51 -21.44 6.70
C ASP A 46 0.13 -21.84 5.35
N ALA A 47 -0.60 -22.56 4.49
CA ALA A 47 -0.15 -22.91 3.15
C ALA A 47 -0.06 -21.67 2.24
N ALA A 48 -1.03 -20.75 2.33
CA ALA A 48 -1.05 -19.49 1.59
C ALA A 48 0.14 -18.60 1.99
N LEU A 49 0.39 -18.42 3.29
CA LEU A 49 1.53 -17.64 3.78
C LEU A 49 2.88 -18.27 3.41
N THR A 50 2.98 -19.60 3.47
CA THR A 50 4.18 -20.33 3.04
C THR A 50 4.42 -20.15 1.53
N THR A 51 3.36 -20.25 0.73
CA THR A 51 3.44 -20.04 -0.73
C THR A 51 3.84 -18.62 -1.07
N LEU A 52 3.27 -17.63 -0.38
CA LEU A 52 3.62 -16.23 -0.54
C LEU A 52 5.09 -15.98 -0.16
N GLU A 53 5.55 -16.49 0.98
CA GLU A 53 6.94 -16.39 1.41
C GLU A 53 7.90 -17.02 0.39
N LEU A 54 7.59 -18.23 -0.10
CA LEU A 54 8.40 -18.89 -1.12
C LEU A 54 8.42 -18.12 -2.44
N THR A 55 7.29 -17.52 -2.84
CA THR A 55 7.17 -16.71 -4.05
C THR A 55 8.03 -15.46 -3.95
N VAL A 56 7.91 -14.72 -2.84
CA VAL A 56 8.72 -13.55 -2.51
C VAL A 56 10.20 -13.92 -2.54
N ARG A 57 10.60 -14.95 -1.78
CA ARG A 57 12.01 -15.36 -1.68
C ARG A 57 12.58 -15.79 -3.02
N ARG A 58 11.90 -16.68 -3.77
CA ARG A 58 12.42 -17.20 -5.04
C ARG A 58 12.47 -16.14 -6.14
N ARG A 59 11.40 -15.34 -6.27
CA ARG A 59 11.26 -14.41 -7.40
C ARG A 59 11.90 -13.06 -7.12
N LEU A 60 11.87 -12.55 -5.89
CA LEU A 60 12.55 -11.29 -5.57
C LEU A 60 14.04 -11.48 -5.31
N ASP A 61 14.48 -12.49 -4.55
CA ASP A 61 15.93 -12.67 -4.30
C ASP A 61 16.68 -13.10 -5.56
N GLY A 62 16.07 -13.96 -6.38
CA GLY A 62 16.67 -14.42 -7.64
C GLY A 62 16.86 -13.30 -8.66
N LEU A 63 16.04 -12.24 -8.60
CA LEU A 63 16.06 -11.13 -9.56
C LEU A 63 16.75 -9.87 -9.00
N LEU A 64 16.96 -9.78 -7.69
CA LEU A 64 17.53 -8.60 -7.00
C LEU A 64 18.92 -8.84 -6.42
N GLN A 65 19.68 -9.82 -6.92
CA GLN A 65 21.03 -10.15 -6.41
C GLN A 65 21.95 -8.91 -6.32
N GLY A 66 22.44 -8.63 -5.10
CA GLY A 66 23.29 -7.48 -4.74
C GLY A 66 22.69 -6.67 -3.58
N ASN A 67 23.55 -6.14 -2.69
CA ASN A 67 23.19 -5.46 -1.42
C ASN A 67 21.83 -4.72 -1.47
N HIS A 68 20.90 -5.21 -0.65
CA HIS A 68 19.53 -4.73 -0.55
C HIS A 68 19.48 -3.26 -0.13
N LEU A 69 18.79 -2.41 -0.92
CA LEU A 69 18.15 -1.14 -0.51
C LEU A 69 17.36 -0.54 -1.69
N GLY A 70 16.44 -1.33 -2.26
CA GLY A 70 15.58 -0.89 -3.38
C GLY A 70 14.32 -0.11 -2.97
N LEU A 71 13.97 -0.11 -1.67
CA LEU A 71 12.73 0.49 -1.16
C LEU A 71 12.94 1.78 -0.33
N VAL A 72 14.15 2.05 0.14
CA VAL A 72 14.47 3.25 0.92
C VAL A 72 15.35 4.16 0.07
N PRO A 73 15.02 5.46 -0.08
CA PRO A 73 15.94 6.44 -0.62
C PRO A 73 16.88 6.89 0.52
N GLY A 74 18.09 6.35 0.54
CA GLY A 74 19.14 6.76 1.46
C GLY A 74 20.44 6.10 1.02
N PRO A 75 21.61 6.69 1.32
CA PRO A 75 22.90 6.11 0.93
C PRO A 75 23.01 4.73 1.59
N GLY A 76 22.71 3.72 0.79
CA GLY A 76 22.77 2.34 1.22
C GLY A 76 24.21 1.91 1.20
N SER A 77 24.70 1.53 2.37
CA SER A 77 25.82 0.59 2.58
C SER A 77 26.95 0.73 1.55
N GLU A 78 27.39 1.95 1.28
CA GLU A 78 28.70 2.14 0.66
C GLU A 78 29.73 1.59 1.67
N PRO A 79 30.77 0.88 1.21
CA PRO A 79 31.94 0.67 2.04
C PRO A 79 32.33 2.05 2.55
N GLY A 80 32.20 2.30 3.85
CA GLY A 80 32.42 3.64 4.36
C GLY A 80 33.84 4.07 4.04
N GLU A 81 34.00 5.36 3.83
CA GLU A 81 35.25 5.96 3.39
C GLU A 81 36.41 5.49 4.29
N ALA A 82 37.52 5.12 3.66
CA ALA A 82 38.72 4.77 4.39
C ALA A 82 39.23 6.03 5.10
N ARG A 83 39.36 5.97 6.43
CA ARG A 83 40.01 7.04 7.20
C ARG A 83 41.35 6.58 7.72
N LEU A 84 42.20 7.54 8.05
CA LEU A 84 43.44 7.29 8.79
C LEU A 84 43.16 6.62 10.14
N TYR A 85 43.97 5.61 10.44
CA TYR A 85 44.04 4.93 11.73
C TYR A 85 44.50 5.92 12.82
N TYR A 86 43.85 5.90 13.97
CA TYR A 86 44.34 6.56 15.18
C TYR A 86 44.55 5.52 16.29
N PRO A 87 45.57 5.71 17.15
CA PRO A 87 45.78 4.85 18.31
C PRO A 87 44.51 4.76 19.18
N GLY A 88 44.00 3.54 19.36
CA GLY A 88 42.72 3.26 20.03
C GLY A 88 41.65 2.66 19.12
N ASP A 89 41.86 2.70 17.81
CA ASP A 89 40.96 2.06 16.86
C ASP A 89 41.18 0.54 16.74
N ASP A 90 40.10 -0.21 16.45
CA ASP A 90 40.14 -1.67 16.29
C ASP A 90 40.89 -2.07 15.00
N VAL A 91 42.08 -2.65 15.16
CA VAL A 91 42.96 -3.12 14.08
C VAL A 91 42.28 -4.17 13.18
N ARG A 92 41.26 -4.89 13.68
CA ARG A 92 40.49 -5.84 12.86
C ARG A 92 39.71 -5.18 11.72
N ARG A 93 39.51 -3.85 11.79
CA ARG A 93 38.80 -3.06 10.78
C ARG A 93 39.75 -2.40 9.76
N MET A 94 41.02 -2.80 9.75
CA MET A 94 42.03 -2.24 8.84
C MET A 94 41.67 -2.51 7.37
N ASP A 95 41.70 -1.46 6.55
CA ASP A 95 41.56 -1.59 5.10
C ASP A 95 42.93 -1.84 4.48
N TRP A 96 43.29 -3.12 4.37
CA TRP A 96 44.58 -3.52 3.79
C TRP A 96 44.75 -3.07 2.33
N SER A 97 43.65 -2.89 1.58
CA SER A 97 43.73 -2.51 0.17
C SER A 97 44.11 -1.04 -0.03
N VAL A 98 43.53 -0.15 0.78
CA VAL A 98 43.88 1.29 0.77
C VAL A 98 45.24 1.49 1.42
N THR A 99 45.48 0.84 2.56
CA THR A 99 46.77 0.89 3.28
C THR A 99 47.94 0.46 2.40
N ALA A 100 47.77 -0.58 1.57
CA ALA A 100 48.81 -1.02 0.64
C ALA A 100 49.12 0.00 -0.48
N ARG A 101 48.16 0.84 -0.86
CA ARG A 101 48.34 1.86 -1.92
C ARG A 101 48.88 3.17 -1.39
N THR A 102 48.41 3.59 -0.21
CA THR A 102 48.80 4.87 0.41
C THR A 102 50.01 4.74 1.31
N THR A 103 50.40 3.51 1.69
CA THR A 103 51.43 3.19 2.70
C THR A 103 51.15 3.74 4.10
N GLU A 104 49.96 4.32 4.30
CA GLU A 104 49.49 4.86 5.58
C GLU A 104 48.39 3.95 6.13
N PRO A 105 48.36 3.63 7.44
CA PRO A 105 47.36 2.74 7.99
C PRO A 105 45.96 3.35 7.91
N HIS A 106 45.06 2.70 7.17
CA HIS A 106 43.66 3.12 7.02
C HIS A 106 42.74 2.12 7.70
N ILE A 107 41.70 2.62 8.36
CA ILE A 107 40.59 1.82 8.85
C ILE A 107 39.38 2.04 7.96
N ARG A 108 38.71 0.95 7.64
CA ARG A 108 37.40 0.98 7.00
C ARG A 108 36.38 1.44 8.04
N GLN A 109 35.86 2.65 7.90
CA GLN A 109 34.68 3.03 8.68
C GLN A 109 33.51 2.21 8.18
N SER A 110 32.99 1.31 9.01
CA SER A 110 31.63 0.83 8.79
C SER A 110 30.70 2.00 9.11
N ILE A 111 29.98 2.52 8.11
CA ILE A 111 28.75 3.28 8.41
C ILE A 111 27.95 2.36 9.31
N ALA A 112 27.68 2.77 10.55
CA ALA A 112 26.87 1.97 11.46
C ALA A 112 25.60 1.59 10.70
N ASP A 113 25.40 0.29 10.53
CA ASP A 113 24.24 -0.28 9.85
C ASP A 113 23.02 0.34 10.54
N ARG A 114 22.37 1.29 9.87
CA ARG A 114 21.25 1.99 10.48
C ARG A 114 20.14 0.96 10.53
N GLU A 115 19.84 0.45 11.72
CA GLU A 115 18.66 -0.38 11.97
C GLU A 115 17.44 0.28 11.31
N LEU A 116 17.02 -0.23 10.15
CA LEU A 116 15.88 0.32 9.43
C LEU A 116 14.61 -0.06 10.18
N GLU A 117 13.88 0.95 10.66
CA GLU A 117 12.54 0.75 11.21
C GLU A 117 11.51 0.99 10.09
N THR A 118 10.83 -0.07 9.68
CA THR A 118 9.77 -0.02 8.67
C THR A 118 8.41 -0.08 9.36
N TRP A 119 7.51 0.84 9.02
CA TRP A 119 6.14 0.86 9.49
C TRP A 119 5.19 0.68 8.32
N LEU A 120 4.33 -0.33 8.40
CA LEU A 120 3.22 -0.52 7.49
C LEU A 120 1.99 0.22 8.03
N VAL A 121 1.29 0.96 7.18
CA VAL A 121 -0.08 1.41 7.41
C VAL A 121 -0.93 0.65 6.40
N ALA A 122 -1.55 -0.44 6.85
CA ALA A 122 -2.33 -1.32 6.02
C ALA A 122 -3.81 -1.00 6.20
N ASP A 123 -4.41 -0.52 5.12
CA ASP A 123 -5.85 -0.40 5.01
C ASP A 123 -6.45 -1.78 4.76
N LEU A 124 -7.49 -2.14 5.50
CA LEU A 124 -8.29 -3.37 5.39
C LEU A 124 -9.78 -3.03 5.63
N THR A 125 -10.19 -1.84 5.21
CA THR A 125 -11.59 -1.40 5.17
C THR A 125 -12.41 -2.20 4.14
N ALA A 126 -13.73 -2.05 4.18
CA ALA A 126 -14.67 -2.85 3.38
C ALA A 126 -14.40 -2.74 1.86
N SER A 127 -13.83 -1.63 1.40
CA SER A 127 -13.40 -1.42 0.01
C SER A 127 -12.39 -2.47 -0.50
N LEU A 128 -11.59 -3.07 0.40
CA LEU A 128 -10.52 -4.01 0.07
C LEU A 128 -10.94 -5.49 0.14
N ASP A 129 -12.11 -5.79 0.69
CA ASP A 129 -12.72 -7.14 0.67
C ASP A 129 -13.38 -7.45 -0.71
N PHE A 130 -12.90 -6.81 -1.78
CA PHE A 130 -13.41 -6.92 -3.13
C PHE A 130 -12.33 -7.43 -4.10
N GLY A 131 -12.73 -8.27 -5.06
CA GLY A 131 -11.88 -8.70 -6.16
C GLY A 131 -12.66 -9.40 -7.25
N THR A 132 -12.23 -9.24 -8.50
CA THR A 132 -12.96 -9.79 -9.66
C THR A 132 -12.16 -10.75 -10.53
N THR A 133 -10.84 -10.84 -10.32
CA THR A 133 -9.93 -11.55 -11.24
C THR A 133 -9.21 -12.72 -10.53
N GLY A 134 -9.88 -13.39 -9.58
CA GLY A 134 -9.36 -14.59 -8.91
C GLY A 134 -8.57 -14.35 -7.61
N CYS A 135 -8.36 -13.09 -7.20
CA CYS A 135 -7.91 -12.70 -5.86
C CYS A 135 -8.63 -11.42 -5.41
N GLU A 136 -8.70 -11.22 -4.09
CA GLU A 136 -9.23 -9.98 -3.49
C GLU A 136 -8.13 -8.92 -3.38
N LYS A 137 -8.50 -7.63 -3.34
CA LYS A 137 -7.55 -6.52 -3.07
C LYS A 137 -6.84 -6.74 -1.73
N ARG A 138 -7.54 -7.30 -0.74
CA ARG A 138 -6.97 -7.74 0.54
C ARG A 138 -5.81 -8.73 0.40
N ASP A 139 -5.90 -9.68 -0.53
CA ASP A 139 -4.81 -10.63 -0.78
C ASP A 139 -3.55 -9.87 -1.28
N LEU A 140 -3.74 -8.84 -2.12
CA LEU A 140 -2.65 -7.98 -2.56
C LEU A 140 -2.07 -7.11 -1.44
N VAL A 141 -2.88 -6.67 -0.46
CA VAL A 141 -2.38 -5.95 0.72
C VAL A 141 -1.42 -6.85 1.51
N VAL A 142 -1.79 -8.11 1.72
CA VAL A 142 -0.94 -9.11 2.41
C VAL A 142 0.31 -9.41 1.59
N ALA A 143 0.18 -9.57 0.26
CA ALA A 143 1.32 -9.79 -0.62
C ALA A 143 2.31 -8.61 -0.62
N ALA A 144 1.80 -7.38 -0.67
CA ALA A 144 2.59 -6.16 -0.58
C ALA A 144 3.32 -6.06 0.78
N ALA A 145 2.63 -6.35 1.88
CA ALA A 145 3.25 -6.39 3.21
C ALA A 145 4.36 -7.45 3.30
N ALA A 146 4.15 -8.62 2.72
CA ALA A 146 5.16 -9.68 2.68
C ALA A 146 6.37 -9.27 1.83
N ALA A 147 6.14 -8.67 0.67
CA ALA A 147 7.20 -8.17 -0.21
C ALA A 147 8.04 -7.08 0.48
N VAL A 148 7.38 -6.07 1.06
CA VAL A 148 8.06 -4.99 1.80
C VAL A 148 8.81 -5.56 2.99
N GLY A 149 8.16 -6.42 3.76
CA GLY A 149 8.77 -7.07 4.93
C GLY A 149 10.03 -7.82 4.55
N HIS A 150 9.99 -8.61 3.48
CA HIS A 150 11.13 -9.35 2.95
C HIS A 150 12.24 -8.44 2.43
N LEU A 151 11.90 -7.44 1.61
CA LEU A 151 12.85 -6.51 1.00
C LEU A 151 13.51 -5.55 2.01
N THR A 152 12.92 -5.40 3.19
CA THR A 152 13.45 -4.60 4.30
C THR A 152 14.03 -5.46 5.43
N GLN A 153 14.04 -6.80 5.30
CA GLN A 153 14.75 -7.66 6.24
C GLN A 153 16.26 -7.38 6.21
N GLY A 154 16.90 -7.49 7.36
CA GLY A 154 18.34 -7.25 7.52
C GLY A 154 18.73 -7.35 9.00
N GLY A 155 20.03 -7.42 9.28
CA GLY A 155 20.53 -7.43 10.65
C GLY A 155 20.11 -6.16 11.38
N GLY A 156 19.37 -6.28 12.49
CA GLY A 156 18.90 -5.14 13.28
C GLY A 156 17.68 -4.39 12.71
N ASN A 157 17.21 -4.70 11.50
CA ASN A 157 16.01 -4.09 10.93
C ASN A 157 14.75 -4.54 11.68
N ARG A 158 13.77 -3.64 11.77
CA ARG A 158 12.51 -3.83 12.49
C ARG A 158 11.34 -3.53 11.58
N ILE A 159 10.27 -4.29 11.70
CA ILE A 159 9.01 -4.02 11.01
C ILE A 159 7.86 -3.97 12.00
N GLY A 160 7.01 -2.96 11.89
CA GLY A 160 5.76 -2.83 12.64
C GLY A 160 4.61 -2.50 11.69
N ALA A 161 3.38 -2.55 12.20
CA ALA A 161 2.19 -2.23 11.42
C ALA A 161 1.14 -1.47 12.23
N VAL A 162 0.40 -0.63 11.54
CA VAL A 162 -0.90 -0.10 11.95
C VAL A 162 -1.90 -0.62 10.93
N ILE A 163 -2.86 -1.41 11.39
CA ILE A 163 -3.90 -2.00 10.57
C ILE A 163 -5.18 -1.20 10.83
N SER A 164 -5.78 -0.68 9.76
CA SER A 164 -7.09 -0.04 9.81
C SER A 164 -8.13 -1.01 9.28
N SER A 165 -9.09 -1.39 10.11
CA SER A 165 -10.24 -2.20 9.71
C SER A 165 -11.52 -1.57 10.27
N GLY A 166 -12.67 -2.17 9.95
CA GLY A 166 -13.96 -1.74 10.47
C GLY A 166 -14.11 -1.84 11.98
N ASP A 167 -13.35 -2.74 12.62
CA ASP A 167 -13.32 -2.88 14.08
C ASP A 167 -12.39 -1.84 14.76
N GLY A 168 -11.77 -0.97 13.97
CA GLY A 168 -10.92 0.12 14.40
C GLY A 168 -9.45 -0.06 14.03
N LEU A 169 -8.57 0.59 14.80
CA LEU A 169 -7.12 0.56 14.57
C LEU A 169 -6.43 -0.49 15.45
N HIS A 170 -5.65 -1.36 14.82
CA HIS A 170 -4.82 -2.35 15.51
C HIS A 170 -3.34 -2.09 15.27
N ARG A 171 -2.59 -1.93 16.37
CA ARG A 171 -1.17 -1.58 16.31
C ARG A 171 -0.28 -2.76 16.70
N ILE A 172 0.65 -3.09 15.81
CA ILE A 172 1.70 -4.09 16.03
C ILE A 172 3.03 -3.35 16.21
N PRO A 173 3.71 -3.48 17.36
CA PRO A 173 4.96 -2.78 17.62
C PRO A 173 6.08 -3.28 16.69
N ALA A 174 6.96 -2.37 16.25
CA ALA A 174 8.06 -2.74 15.39
C ALA A 174 9.09 -3.65 16.11
N ARG A 175 9.27 -4.87 15.60
CA ARG A 175 10.30 -5.82 16.08
C ARG A 175 11.05 -6.42 14.90
N GLY A 176 12.23 -6.95 15.17
CA GLY A 176 13.08 -7.57 14.15
C GLY A 176 12.83 -9.07 13.99
N GLY A 177 13.36 -9.61 12.91
CA GLY A 177 13.44 -11.04 12.67
C GLY A 177 12.26 -11.63 11.91
N ARG A 178 12.55 -12.69 11.16
CA ARG A 178 11.59 -13.45 10.35
C ARG A 178 10.37 -13.95 11.14
N PRO A 179 10.49 -14.46 12.39
CA PRO A 179 9.31 -14.85 13.16
C PRO A 179 8.33 -13.71 13.40
N HIS A 180 8.83 -12.48 13.56
CA HIS A 180 7.96 -11.31 13.76
C HIS A 180 7.25 -10.91 12.47
N LEU A 181 7.92 -10.97 11.32
CA LEU A 181 7.28 -10.76 10.03
C LEU A 181 6.15 -11.77 9.81
N GLN A 182 6.39 -13.04 10.09
CA GLN A 182 5.35 -14.08 9.98
C GLN A 182 4.16 -13.84 10.93
N TYR A 183 4.43 -13.42 12.17
CA TYR A 183 3.39 -13.00 13.10
C TYR A 183 2.57 -11.82 12.55
N LEU A 184 3.23 -10.79 12.02
CA LEU A 184 2.58 -9.61 11.45
C LEU A 184 1.67 -10.00 10.27
N LEU A 185 2.15 -10.84 9.34
CA LEU A 185 1.36 -11.33 8.21
C LEU A 185 0.14 -12.13 8.67
N ARG A 186 0.28 -12.97 9.70
CA ARG A 186 -0.87 -13.69 10.31
C ARG A 186 -1.90 -12.73 10.92
N GLN A 187 -1.46 -11.65 11.55
CA GLN A 187 -2.39 -10.63 12.08
C GLN A 187 -3.12 -9.88 10.96
N LEU A 188 -2.42 -9.54 9.87
CA LEU A 188 -3.05 -8.94 8.69
C LEU A 188 -4.13 -9.86 8.12
N VAL A 189 -3.82 -11.13 7.90
CA VAL A 189 -4.81 -12.07 7.36
C VAL A 189 -5.96 -12.29 8.33
N GLY A 190 -5.66 -12.52 9.61
CA GLY A 190 -6.66 -12.78 10.66
C GLY A 190 -7.46 -11.56 11.10
N THR A 191 -7.21 -10.37 10.53
CA THR A 191 -8.04 -9.19 10.81
C THR A 191 -9.47 -9.46 10.31
N PRO A 192 -10.52 -9.24 11.11
CA PRO A 192 -11.90 -9.47 10.66
C PRO A 192 -12.25 -8.66 9.40
N ARG A 193 -13.18 -9.17 8.61
CA ARG A 193 -13.76 -8.44 7.47
C ARG A 193 -14.68 -7.34 8.01
N SER A 194 -14.67 -6.21 7.35
CA SER A 194 -15.39 -5.03 7.84
C SER A 194 -16.85 -5.05 7.38
N GLU A 195 -17.79 -4.83 8.28
CA GLU A 195 -19.18 -4.53 7.91
C GLU A 195 -19.25 -3.15 7.22
N PRO A 196 -20.15 -2.93 6.25
CA PRO A 196 -20.33 -1.62 5.63
C PRO A 196 -20.70 -0.54 6.65
N GLY A 197 -20.12 0.66 6.55
CA GLY A 197 -20.37 1.77 7.49
C GLY A 197 -19.47 1.80 8.72
N ALA A 198 -18.45 0.94 8.78
CA ALA A 198 -17.56 0.85 9.92
C ALA A 198 -16.58 2.04 10.05
N THR A 199 -16.20 2.36 11.28
CA THR A 199 -15.32 3.48 11.62
C THR A 199 -13.86 3.06 11.64
N GLY A 200 -13.09 3.53 10.68
CA GLY A 200 -11.63 3.40 10.64
C GLY A 200 -11.12 3.81 9.28
N GLY A 201 -10.29 4.84 9.21
CA GLY A 201 -9.78 5.37 7.94
C GLY A 201 -8.27 5.36 7.85
N LEU A 202 -7.76 5.43 6.61
CA LEU A 202 -6.36 5.65 6.31
C LEU A 202 -5.76 6.83 7.13
N VAL A 203 -6.53 7.91 7.31
CA VAL A 203 -6.12 9.07 8.11
C VAL A 203 -5.81 8.69 9.55
N ASP A 204 -6.69 7.92 10.20
CA ASP A 204 -6.53 7.54 11.60
C ASP A 204 -5.28 6.66 11.78
N GLY A 205 -5.02 5.76 10.82
CA GLY A 205 -3.82 4.94 10.80
C GLY A 205 -2.54 5.77 10.70
N LEU A 206 -2.53 6.79 9.83
CA LEU A 206 -1.40 7.73 9.69
C LEU A 206 -1.19 8.58 10.95
N GLU A 207 -2.27 9.03 11.57
CA GLU A 207 -2.24 9.83 12.80
C GLU A 207 -1.72 9.01 14.00
N GLN A 208 -2.12 7.75 14.11
CA GLN A 208 -1.62 6.84 15.13
C GLN A 208 -0.10 6.60 14.98
N LEU A 209 0.40 6.57 13.75
CA LEU A 209 1.83 6.44 13.51
C LEU A 209 2.61 7.71 13.89
N ARG A 210 1.98 8.89 13.76
CA ARG A 210 2.59 10.18 14.07
C ARG A 210 2.93 10.34 15.57
N ARG A 211 2.25 9.62 16.47
CA ARG A 211 2.40 9.76 17.93
C ARG A 211 2.49 8.41 18.65
N PRO A 212 3.51 8.15 19.49
CA PRO A 212 4.71 8.95 19.78
C PRO A 212 5.75 8.95 18.64
N PRO A 213 6.71 9.90 18.63
CA PRO A 213 7.72 10.02 17.59
C PRO A 213 8.57 8.75 17.46
N ARG A 214 8.82 8.32 16.23
CA ARG A 214 9.54 7.09 15.90
C ARG A 214 10.97 7.35 15.46
N ARG A 215 11.76 6.27 15.39
CA ARG A 215 13.05 6.29 14.73
C ARG A 215 12.84 6.64 13.25
N ARG A 216 13.75 7.42 12.67
CA ARG A 216 13.74 7.69 11.22
C ARG A 216 13.81 6.36 10.48
N GLY A 217 12.97 6.20 9.47
CA GLY A 217 12.84 4.93 8.75
C GLY A 217 11.87 5.04 7.59
N LEU A 218 11.32 3.90 7.16
CA LEU A 218 10.40 3.80 6.04
C LEU A 218 8.96 3.68 6.54
N VAL A 219 8.05 4.49 6.01
CA VAL A 219 6.61 4.29 6.16
C VAL A 219 6.05 3.84 4.84
N VAL A 220 5.38 2.68 4.84
CA VAL A 220 4.70 2.13 3.68
C VAL A 220 3.20 2.14 3.94
N VAL A 221 2.48 2.89 3.13
CA VAL A 221 1.01 2.95 3.15
C VAL A 221 0.48 2.01 2.09
N ILE A 222 -0.41 1.09 2.44
CA ILE A 222 -1.03 0.14 1.52
C ILE A 222 -2.54 0.36 1.59
N SER A 223 -3.12 0.90 0.51
CA SER A 223 -4.54 1.24 0.42
C SER A 223 -4.93 1.34 -1.06
N ASP A 224 -6.21 1.30 -1.38
CA ASP A 224 -6.70 1.62 -2.73
C ASP A 224 -6.84 3.14 -2.97
N PHE A 225 -6.66 3.97 -1.93
CA PHE A 225 -6.77 5.43 -1.97
C PHE A 225 -8.07 5.95 -2.60
N LEU A 226 -9.14 5.16 -2.49
CA LEU A 226 -10.47 5.56 -2.95
C LEU A 226 -11.08 6.58 -1.98
N GLY A 227 -11.87 7.51 -2.53
CA GLY A 227 -12.56 8.54 -1.75
C GLY A 227 -11.76 9.84 -1.54
N PRO A 228 -12.19 10.70 -0.61
CA PRO A 228 -11.60 12.03 -0.42
C PRO A 228 -10.11 12.02 -0.07
N ILE A 229 -9.37 13.01 -0.57
CA ILE A 229 -7.94 13.18 -0.27
C ILE A 229 -7.78 14.02 1.02
N ASP A 230 -8.10 13.42 2.16
CA ASP A 230 -7.96 14.02 3.50
C ASP A 230 -6.67 13.59 4.22
N TRP A 231 -6.05 12.50 3.78
CA TRP A 231 -4.80 11.94 4.29
C TRP A 231 -3.53 12.73 3.91
N GLU A 232 -3.59 13.66 2.94
CA GLU A 232 -2.42 14.38 2.41
C GLU A 232 -1.63 15.09 3.52
N ARG A 233 -2.35 15.73 4.47
CA ARG A 233 -1.72 16.45 5.58
C ARG A 233 -0.96 15.51 6.52
N SER A 234 -1.58 14.41 6.91
CA SER A 234 -1.01 13.44 7.84
C SER A 234 0.20 12.74 7.21
N LEU A 235 0.11 12.40 5.92
CA LEU A 235 1.21 11.81 5.17
C LEU A 235 2.40 12.78 5.03
N ARG A 236 2.15 14.06 4.70
CA ARG A 236 3.21 15.09 4.65
C ARG A 236 3.90 15.30 6.00
N ALA A 237 3.18 15.18 7.11
CA ALA A 237 3.78 15.29 8.44
C ALA A 237 4.76 14.13 8.72
N LEU A 238 4.45 12.90 8.26
CA LEU A 238 5.34 11.75 8.41
C LEU A 238 6.61 11.90 7.55
N ARG A 239 6.52 12.55 6.38
CA ARG A 239 7.67 12.80 5.49
C ARG A 239 8.84 13.52 6.17
N VAL A 240 8.57 14.36 7.17
CA VAL A 240 9.61 15.12 7.87
C VAL A 240 10.67 14.20 8.48
N ARG A 241 10.27 13.01 8.94
CA ARG A 241 11.17 12.04 9.59
C ARG A 241 11.30 10.72 8.86
N HIS A 242 10.38 10.42 7.94
CA HIS A 242 10.30 9.12 7.30
C HIS A 242 10.38 9.24 5.78
N ASP A 243 11.01 8.26 5.17
CA ASP A 243 10.84 8.02 3.76
C ASP A 243 9.47 7.37 3.54
N LEU A 244 8.80 7.74 2.46
CA LEU A 244 7.41 7.35 2.21
C LEU A 244 7.29 6.52 0.93
N LEU A 245 6.53 5.44 1.04
CA LEU A 245 6.09 4.61 -0.07
C LEU A 245 4.57 4.43 0.05
N ALA A 246 3.84 4.75 -1.01
CA ALA A 246 2.43 4.42 -1.15
C ALA A 246 2.30 3.26 -2.13
N ILE A 247 1.60 2.22 -1.70
CA ILE A 247 1.23 1.06 -2.50
C ILE A 247 -0.27 1.17 -2.77
N GLU A 248 -0.62 1.59 -3.97
CA GLU A 248 -1.99 1.69 -4.47
C GLU A 248 -2.44 0.30 -4.93
N VAL A 249 -3.48 -0.25 -4.30
CA VAL A 249 -4.07 -1.55 -4.68
C VAL A 249 -5.32 -1.30 -5.52
N LEU A 250 -5.40 -1.89 -6.70
CA LEU A 250 -6.52 -1.67 -7.62
C LEU A 250 -7.11 -2.97 -8.14
N ASP A 251 -8.43 -2.98 -8.31
CA ASP A 251 -9.13 -3.96 -9.14
C ASP A 251 -9.53 -3.31 -10.48
N PRO A 252 -9.60 -4.06 -11.59
CA PRO A 252 -10.11 -3.55 -12.86
C PRO A 252 -11.48 -2.87 -12.74
N ARG A 253 -12.35 -3.35 -11.85
CA ARG A 253 -13.68 -2.77 -11.64
C ARG A 253 -13.68 -1.46 -10.88
N ASP A 254 -12.58 -1.09 -10.23
CA ASP A 254 -12.41 0.24 -9.65
C ASP A 254 -12.20 1.31 -10.75
N VAL A 255 -11.82 0.89 -11.96
CA VAL A 255 -11.49 1.78 -13.09
C VAL A 255 -12.54 1.68 -14.20
N GLU A 256 -13.09 0.49 -14.44
CA GLU A 256 -13.95 0.22 -15.59
C GLU A 256 -15.21 -0.59 -15.23
N LEU A 257 -16.36 -0.08 -15.64
CA LEU A 257 -17.64 -0.77 -15.50
C LEU A 257 -17.85 -1.79 -16.66
N PRO A 258 -18.27 -3.04 -16.36
CA PRO A 258 -18.51 -4.07 -17.37
C PRO A 258 -19.71 -3.81 -18.25
N ASP A 259 -19.68 -4.27 -19.50
CA ASP A 259 -20.82 -4.21 -20.42
C ASP A 259 -21.84 -5.33 -20.17
N VAL A 260 -22.44 -5.36 -18.98
CA VAL A 260 -23.34 -6.45 -18.54
C VAL A 260 -24.79 -5.98 -18.32
N GLY A 261 -25.17 -4.85 -18.93
CA GLY A 261 -26.52 -4.29 -18.76
C GLY A 261 -26.71 -3.71 -17.35
N THR A 262 -27.69 -4.20 -16.61
CA THR A 262 -28.00 -3.70 -15.26
C THR A 262 -26.98 -4.19 -14.24
N VAL A 263 -26.36 -3.27 -13.49
CA VAL A 263 -25.50 -3.60 -12.35
C VAL A 263 -25.97 -2.87 -11.11
N THR A 264 -25.89 -3.56 -9.97
CA THR A 264 -26.09 -2.93 -8.66
C THR A 264 -24.77 -2.37 -8.17
N LEU A 265 -24.69 -1.05 -8.14
CA LEU A 265 -23.56 -0.29 -7.62
C LEU A 265 -23.66 -0.14 -6.09
N VAL A 266 -22.81 -0.80 -5.31
CA VAL A 266 -22.79 -0.71 -3.84
C VAL A 266 -21.61 0.12 -3.37
N ASP A 267 -21.83 1.17 -2.60
CA ASP A 267 -20.73 1.85 -1.92
C ASP A 267 -20.28 0.99 -0.73
N PRO A 268 -19.06 0.42 -0.72
CA PRO A 268 -18.60 -0.43 0.36
C PRO A 268 -18.49 0.32 1.70
N GLU A 269 -18.29 1.64 1.66
CA GLU A 269 -18.11 2.46 2.86
C GLU A 269 -19.46 2.89 3.45
N SER A 270 -20.47 3.18 2.62
CA SER A 270 -21.80 3.59 3.11
C SER A 270 -22.86 2.51 3.08
N GLY A 271 -22.58 1.36 2.47
CA GLY A 271 -23.54 0.27 2.23
C GLY A 271 -24.66 0.63 1.24
N ARG A 272 -24.63 1.82 0.63
CA ARG A 272 -25.69 2.28 -0.27
C ARG A 272 -25.60 1.54 -1.60
N SER A 273 -26.69 0.90 -2.01
CA SER A 273 -26.82 0.29 -3.32
C SER A 273 -27.61 1.19 -4.28
N LYS A 274 -27.19 1.23 -5.54
CA LYS A 274 -27.89 1.89 -6.63
C LYS A 274 -27.88 1.00 -7.85
N GLU A 275 -29.04 0.63 -8.34
CA GLU A 275 -29.15 -0.08 -9.60
C GLU A 275 -28.92 0.91 -10.75
N VAL A 276 -27.99 0.60 -11.65
CA VAL A 276 -27.71 1.41 -12.82
C VAL A 276 -27.64 0.55 -14.07
N GLN A 277 -28.08 1.13 -15.18
CA GLN A 277 -27.87 0.56 -16.50
C GLN A 277 -26.48 0.95 -17.00
N THR A 278 -25.67 -0.05 -17.34
CA THR A 278 -24.30 0.15 -17.80
C THR A 278 -24.28 0.58 -19.25
N THR A 279 -24.69 1.82 -19.50
CA THR A 279 -24.64 2.43 -20.83
C THR A 279 -23.21 2.80 -21.21
N ALA A 280 -22.90 2.90 -22.50
CA ALA A 280 -21.59 3.37 -22.98
C ALA A 280 -21.21 4.75 -22.41
N ARG A 281 -22.19 5.66 -22.27
CA ARG A 281 -21.98 6.97 -21.64
C ARG A 281 -21.58 6.83 -20.17
N LEU A 282 -22.31 6.04 -19.38
CA LEU A 282 -21.99 5.83 -17.98
C LEU A 282 -20.60 5.18 -17.79
N ARG A 283 -20.24 4.22 -18.65
CA ARG A 283 -18.90 3.61 -18.63
C ARG A 283 -17.80 4.63 -18.90
N ASN A 284 -17.98 5.49 -19.91
CA ASN A 284 -17.01 6.53 -20.24
C ASN A 284 -16.90 7.59 -19.13
N ASP A 285 -18.05 8.03 -18.58
CA ASP A 285 -18.09 8.99 -17.49
C ASP A 285 -17.43 8.41 -16.22
N PHE A 286 -17.67 7.14 -15.90
CA PHE A 286 -17.04 6.43 -14.79
C PHE A 286 -15.52 6.29 -14.98
N ALA A 287 -15.07 5.82 -16.14
CA ALA A 287 -13.65 5.68 -16.46
C ALA A 287 -12.94 7.05 -16.44
N GLY A 288 -13.59 8.10 -16.94
CA GLY A 288 -13.09 9.48 -16.88
C GLY A 288 -12.95 9.99 -15.45
N ALA A 289 -13.95 9.75 -14.61
CA ALA A 289 -13.93 10.10 -13.20
C ALA A 289 -12.86 9.33 -12.41
N ALA A 290 -12.73 8.01 -12.63
CA ALA A 290 -11.70 7.18 -12.03
C ALA A 290 -10.29 7.64 -12.45
N ALA A 291 -10.09 7.94 -13.73
CA ALA A 291 -8.82 8.46 -14.23
C ALA A 291 -8.46 9.81 -13.60
N GLU A 292 -9.44 10.70 -13.45
CA GLU A 292 -9.23 12.00 -12.81
C GLU A 292 -8.89 11.86 -11.33
N HIS A 293 -9.63 11.04 -10.58
CA HIS A 293 -9.34 10.77 -9.18
C HIS A 293 -7.92 10.23 -8.99
N ARG A 294 -7.51 9.26 -9.81
CA ARG A 294 -6.15 8.69 -9.77
C ARG A 294 -5.08 9.73 -10.10
N ARG A 295 -5.33 10.67 -11.01
CA ARG A 295 -4.42 11.80 -11.26
C ARG A 295 -4.28 12.68 -10.01
N GLN A 296 -5.39 12.94 -9.31
CA GLN A 296 -5.38 13.74 -8.07
C GLN A 296 -4.63 13.04 -6.95
N VAL A 297 -4.87 11.73 -6.74
CA VAL A 297 -4.12 10.90 -5.77
C VAL A 297 -2.63 10.89 -6.09
N ALA A 298 -2.25 10.63 -7.34
CA ALA A 298 -0.84 10.62 -7.75
C ALA A 298 -0.19 12.00 -7.55
N ALA A 299 -0.91 13.10 -7.82
CA ALA A 299 -0.42 14.45 -7.56
C ALA A 299 -0.25 14.72 -6.06
N ALA A 300 -1.19 14.29 -5.22
CA ALA A 300 -1.10 14.42 -3.77
C ALA A 300 0.08 13.62 -3.19
N LEU A 301 0.26 12.36 -3.61
CA LEU A 301 1.40 11.53 -3.22
C LEU A 301 2.74 12.18 -3.60
N ARG A 302 2.84 12.74 -4.82
CA ARG A 302 4.04 13.49 -5.26
C ARG A 302 4.29 14.72 -4.38
N ARG A 303 3.25 15.50 -4.03
CA ARG A 303 3.37 16.65 -3.11
C ARG A 303 3.76 16.25 -1.69
N CYS A 304 3.50 15.01 -1.27
CA CYS A 304 3.99 14.43 -0.02
C CYS A 304 5.42 13.88 -0.12
N GLY A 305 6.01 13.89 -1.32
CA GLY A 305 7.29 13.26 -1.61
C GLY A 305 7.25 11.72 -1.62
N SER A 306 6.07 11.11 -1.56
CA SER A 306 5.93 9.65 -1.54
C SER A 306 6.19 9.06 -2.90
N ALA A 307 6.96 7.98 -2.95
CA ALA A 307 6.96 7.11 -4.13
C ALA A 307 5.60 6.39 -4.22
N GLN A 308 5.18 6.02 -5.42
CA GLN A 308 3.95 5.28 -5.67
C GLN A 308 4.28 3.98 -6.40
N LEU A 309 3.87 2.85 -5.82
CA LEU A 309 3.81 1.54 -6.47
C LEU A 309 2.32 1.22 -6.66
N THR A 310 1.93 0.80 -7.85
CA THR A 310 0.56 0.34 -8.10
C THR A 310 0.58 -1.17 -8.28
N LEU A 311 -0.27 -1.88 -7.53
CA LEU A 311 -0.52 -3.31 -7.66
C LEU A 311 -1.94 -3.52 -8.15
N ARG A 312 -2.14 -4.47 -9.06
CA ARG A 312 -3.46 -4.76 -9.63
C ARG A 312 -3.82 -6.22 -9.48
N THR A 313 -5.10 -6.52 -9.23
CA THR A 313 -5.61 -7.90 -9.11
C THR A 313 -5.53 -8.68 -10.42
N ASP A 314 -5.45 -7.99 -11.57
CA ASP A 314 -5.35 -8.56 -12.91
C ASP A 314 -3.90 -8.68 -13.44
N ARG A 315 -2.88 -8.41 -12.62
CA ARG A 315 -1.47 -8.41 -13.05
C ARG A 315 -0.57 -9.13 -12.07
N ASP A 316 0.55 -9.64 -12.57
CA ASP A 316 1.62 -10.24 -11.76
C ASP A 316 2.28 -9.19 -10.85
N TRP A 317 1.82 -9.16 -9.59
CA TRP A 317 2.26 -8.20 -8.58
C TRP A 317 3.77 -8.29 -8.29
N VAL A 318 4.39 -9.46 -8.46
CA VAL A 318 5.84 -9.63 -8.24
C VAL A 318 6.61 -8.84 -9.28
N ASN A 319 6.17 -8.88 -10.53
CA ASN A 319 6.78 -8.12 -11.61
C ASN A 319 6.56 -6.61 -11.42
N ASP A 320 5.41 -6.19 -10.90
CA ASP A 320 5.15 -4.78 -10.58
C ASP A 320 6.07 -4.28 -9.46
N VAL A 321 6.23 -5.04 -8.37
CA VAL A 321 7.21 -4.76 -7.30
C VAL A 321 8.63 -4.68 -7.86
N LEU A 322 9.03 -5.67 -8.68
CA LEU A 322 10.36 -5.73 -9.28
C LEU A 322 10.63 -4.51 -10.16
N ARG A 323 9.70 -4.17 -11.07
CA ARG A 323 9.82 -3.00 -11.95
C ARG A 323 9.97 -1.72 -11.13
N PHE A 324 9.19 -1.57 -10.06
CA PHE A 324 9.30 -0.43 -9.17
C PHE A 324 10.68 -0.36 -8.50
N VAL A 325 11.15 -1.45 -7.89
CA VAL A 325 12.47 -1.52 -7.25
C VAL A 325 13.60 -1.20 -8.24
N LEU A 326 13.56 -1.76 -9.44
CA LEU A 326 14.57 -1.53 -10.49
C LEU A 326 14.54 -0.08 -11.00
N SER A 327 13.36 0.50 -11.18
CA SER A 327 13.23 1.91 -11.61
C SER A 327 13.85 2.87 -10.59
N ARG A 328 13.72 2.54 -9.30
CA ARG A 328 14.29 3.33 -8.21
C ARG A 328 15.81 3.23 -8.14
N LYS A 329 16.38 2.05 -8.41
CA LYS A 329 17.84 1.85 -8.49
C LYS A 329 18.48 2.69 -9.61
N ARG A 330 17.81 2.83 -10.76
CA ARG A 330 18.31 3.61 -11.92
C ARG A 330 18.31 5.12 -11.68
N GLY A 331 17.35 5.62 -10.90
CA GLY A 331 17.31 7.04 -10.49
C GLY A 331 18.51 7.46 -9.65
N TRP A 332 19.19 6.51 -8.98
CA TRP A 332 20.41 6.77 -8.20
C TRP A 332 21.65 6.86 -9.10
N THR A 333 21.82 5.95 -10.06
CA THR A 333 23.00 5.95 -10.94
C THR A 333 23.08 7.16 -11.89
N GLY A 334 21.96 7.85 -12.15
CA GLY A 334 21.91 9.03 -13.01
C GLY A 334 22.19 10.37 -12.33
N ALA A 335 22.18 10.44 -10.99
CA ALA A 335 22.35 11.69 -10.24
C ALA A 335 23.81 11.97 -9.81
N GLY A 336 24.74 11.05 -10.08
CA GLY A 336 26.15 11.12 -9.65
C GLY A 336 27.18 11.42 -10.73
N SER A 337 26.78 11.66 -11.99
CA SER A 337 27.73 11.99 -13.07
C SER A 337 27.12 13.03 -14.00
N GLY A 338 27.43 14.31 -13.75
CA GLY A 338 26.92 15.40 -14.57
C GLY A 338 27.07 16.78 -13.93
N ALA A 339 28.22 17.09 -13.34
CA ALA A 339 28.59 18.46 -13.01
C ALA A 339 30.11 18.64 -13.15
N ALA A 340 30.61 18.48 -14.37
CA ALA A 340 31.86 19.11 -14.75
C ALA A 340 31.58 20.62 -14.91
N GLY A 341 32.26 21.41 -14.07
CA GLY A 341 31.94 22.81 -13.83
C GLY A 341 32.06 23.70 -15.06
N THR A 342 31.15 24.65 -15.15
CA THR A 342 31.43 25.94 -15.77
C THR A 342 31.16 27.01 -14.71
N HIS A 343 32.24 27.67 -14.32
CA HIS A 343 32.25 28.86 -13.48
C HIS A 343 31.43 29.97 -14.14
N THR A 344 30.49 30.57 -13.41
CA THR A 344 30.07 31.96 -13.66
C THR A 344 29.68 32.59 -12.33
N GLU A 345 30.31 33.72 -12.03
CA GLU A 345 30.15 34.52 -10.81
C GLU A 345 28.72 35.08 -10.63
N PRO A 346 28.32 35.43 -9.39
CA PRO A 346 26.99 35.95 -9.10
C PRO A 346 26.91 37.48 -9.26
N ASN A 347 25.93 37.95 -10.03
CA ASN A 347 25.50 39.34 -10.03
C ASN A 347 24.30 39.53 -9.08
N THR A 348 24.47 40.42 -8.11
CA THR A 348 23.48 40.89 -7.15
C THR A 348 22.46 41.82 -7.80
N GLY A 349 21.16 41.53 -7.66
CA GLY A 349 20.08 42.39 -8.12
C GLY A 349 18.80 42.17 -7.31
N ARG A 350 18.20 43.27 -6.87
CA ARG A 350 17.27 43.43 -5.74
C ARG A 350 15.81 43.58 -6.22
N ALA A 351 14.87 43.25 -5.31
CA ALA A 351 13.53 43.83 -5.07
C ALA A 351 12.27 43.41 -5.86
N ALA A 352 11.29 42.94 -5.06
CA ALA A 352 9.94 43.51 -4.82
C ALA A 352 8.71 43.11 -5.67
N GLY A 353 7.57 42.99 -4.95
CA GLY A 353 6.18 43.10 -5.45
C GLY A 353 5.39 41.79 -5.41
N THR A 354 4.49 41.46 -4.47
CA THR A 354 3.21 42.08 -4.03
C THR A 354 1.95 41.50 -4.74
N THR A 355 1.14 40.80 -3.93
CA THR A 355 -0.36 40.67 -3.88
C THR A 355 -1.22 39.83 -4.84
N ALA A 356 -2.31 39.34 -4.20
CA ALA A 356 -3.67 39.02 -4.65
C ALA A 356 -3.90 37.59 -5.19
N SER A 357 -4.63 36.71 -4.46
CA SER A 357 -6.08 36.68 -4.20
C SER A 357 -6.91 36.26 -5.42
N THR A 358 -7.51 35.06 -5.38
CA THR A 358 -8.93 34.86 -5.72
C THR A 358 -9.42 33.48 -5.27
N ALA A 359 -10.72 33.44 -4.98
CA ALA A 359 -11.47 32.38 -4.33
C ALA A 359 -12.06 31.34 -5.30
N GLY A 360 -12.39 30.18 -4.73
CA GLY A 360 -13.63 29.44 -5.00
C GLY A 360 -13.72 28.61 -6.29
N THR A 361 -13.99 27.31 -6.14
CA THR A 361 -15.28 26.69 -6.54
C THR A 361 -15.22 25.20 -6.21
N GLY A 362 -16.16 24.73 -5.38
CA GLY A 362 -16.33 23.32 -5.04
C GLY A 362 -16.97 22.56 -6.21
N GLY A 363 -16.33 21.44 -6.58
CA GLY A 363 -16.87 20.42 -7.49
C GLY A 363 -17.29 19.16 -6.70
N PRO A 364 -18.18 18.32 -7.26
CA PRO A 364 -18.95 17.33 -6.52
C PRO A 364 -18.08 16.17 -6.02
N ARG A 365 -18.42 15.68 -4.83
CA ARG A 365 -17.79 14.54 -4.16
C ARG A 365 -18.25 13.24 -4.82
N LEU A 366 -17.31 12.44 -5.31
CA LEU A 366 -17.56 11.07 -5.75
C LEU A 366 -17.29 10.12 -4.57
N ALA A 367 -18.30 9.32 -4.23
CA ALA A 367 -18.18 8.17 -3.35
C ALA A 367 -17.72 6.95 -4.17
N PRO A 368 -17.02 5.97 -3.57
CA PRO A 368 -16.62 4.73 -4.24
C PRO A 368 -17.83 3.83 -4.52
N ILE A 369 -17.77 3.04 -5.59
CA ILE A 369 -18.94 2.36 -6.17
C ILE A 369 -18.55 0.94 -6.66
N ARG A 370 -19.21 -0.11 -6.15
CA ARG A 370 -19.04 -1.55 -6.46
C ARG A 370 -20.08 -2.07 -7.46
N ALA A 371 -19.73 -2.49 -8.67
CA ALA A 371 -20.69 -3.18 -9.54
C ALA A 371 -20.86 -4.66 -9.17
N VAL A 372 -22.08 -5.06 -8.78
CA VAL A 372 -22.51 -6.46 -8.64
C VAL A 372 -23.58 -6.72 -9.70
N GLY A 373 -23.29 -7.62 -10.65
CA GLY A 373 -24.25 -8.03 -11.67
C GLY A 373 -25.33 -8.95 -11.09
N THR A 374 -26.59 -8.60 -11.31
CA THR A 374 -27.71 -9.53 -11.19
C THR A 374 -27.89 -10.24 -12.53
N ARG A 375 -28.04 -11.57 -12.50
CA ARG A 375 -28.41 -12.37 -13.68
C ARG A 375 -29.81 -12.02 -14.16
#